data_AF-A0A539D815-F1
#
_entry.id   AF-A0A539D815-F1
#
_cell.length_a   1.000
_cell.length_b   1.000
_cell.length_c   1.000
_cell.angle_alpha   90.00
_cell.angle_beta   90.00
_cell.angle_gamma   90.00
#
_symmetry.space_group_name_H-M   'P 1'
#
loop_
_entity.id
_entity.type
_entity.pdbx_description
1 polymer ?
#
loop_
_entity_poly.entity_id
_entity_poly.type
_entity_poly.pdbx_seq_one_letter_code
_entity_poly.pdbx_strand_id
1 'polypeptide(L)'
;RRRITIGAVSFVKLIVTPPLMWGLCVLYGGNETAQGIALLCGAAPGAAASYILARQMGGDAPLMAGIVALTTVGSALSIPILLALFHLA
;
A
#
# COMPACT_ATOMS: atom_id res chain seq x y z
N ARG A 1 0.41 22.57 -1.92
CA ARG A 1 1.33 21.58 -2.52
C ARG A 1 1.40 20.27 -1.73
N ARG A 2 1.85 20.28 -0.46
CA ARG A 2 1.98 19.04 0.36
C ARG A 2 0.75 18.13 0.38
N ARG A 3 -0.47 18.66 0.53
CA ARG A 3 -1.71 17.84 0.52
C ARG A 3 -1.90 17.05 -0.76
N ILE A 4 -1.53 17.62 -1.91
CA ILE A 4 -1.64 16.98 -3.23
C ILE A 4 -0.63 15.82 -3.32
N THR A 5 0.61 16.04 -2.84
CA THR A 5 1.64 15.00 -2.81
C THR A 5 1.25 13.83 -1.89
N ILE A 6 0.69 14.12 -0.71
CA ILE A 6 0.20 13.08 0.20
C ILE A 6 -0.87 12.24 -0.48
N GLY A 7 -1.90 12.88 -1.05
CA GLY A 7 -2.98 12.19 -1.74
C GLY A 7 -2.49 11.34 -2.92
N ALA A 8 -1.60 11.89 -3.75
CA ALA A 8 -1.06 11.18 -4.90
C ALA A 8 -0.24 9.95 -4.49
N VAL A 9 0.65 10.07 -3.50
CA VAL A 9 1.47 8.94 -3.02
C VAL A 9 0.58 7.87 -2.37
N SER A 10 -0.38 8.27 -1.53
CA SER A 10 -1.30 7.32 -0.91
C SER A 10 -2.17 6.59 -1.94
N PHE A 11 -2.61 7.28 -3.00
CA PHE A 11 -3.37 6.66 -4.08
C PHE A 11 -2.55 5.60 -4.83
N VAL A 12 -1.32 5.93 -5.23
CA VAL A 12 -0.42 4.96 -5.89
C VAL A 12 -0.14 3.77 -4.97
N LYS A 13 0.14 4.02 -3.69
CA LYS A 13 0.42 2.95 -2.72
C LYS A 13 -0.77 2.00 -2.54
N LEU A 14 -2.00 2.51 -2.47
CA LEU A 14 -3.18 1.70 -2.20
C LEU A 14 -3.82 1.07 -3.45
N ILE A 15 -3.68 1.70 -4.62
CA ILE A 15 -4.36 1.25 -5.85
C ILE A 15 -3.41 0.54 -6.81
N VAL A 16 -2.17 1.02 -6.96
CA VAL A 16 -1.23 0.49 -7.96
C VAL A 16 -0.40 -0.65 -7.38
N THR A 17 0.01 -0.56 -6.12
CA THR A 17 0.90 -1.57 -5.51
C THR A 17 0.25 -2.96 -5.36
N PRO A 18 -1.02 -3.11 -4.92
CA PRO A 18 -1.61 -4.44 -4.74
C PRO A 18 -1.75 -5.24 -6.04
N PRO A 19 -2.32 -4.70 -7.14
CA PRO A 19 -2.39 -5.41 -8.41
C PRO A 19 -1.02 -5.76 -8.97
N LEU A 20 -0.01 -4.89 -8.79
CA LEU A 20 1.35 -5.19 -9.19
C LEU A 20 1.93 -6.38 -8.41
N MET A 21 1.75 -6.43 -7.08
CA MET A 21 2.24 -7.56 -6.28
C MET A 21 1.55 -8.87 -6.64
N TRP A 22 0.23 -8.82 -6.82
CA TRP A 22 -0.54 -9.97 -7.30
C TRP A 22 -0.07 -10.44 -8.68
N GLY A 23 0.01 -9.52 -9.66
CA GLY A 23 0.44 -9.84 -11.02
C GLY A 23 1.85 -10.40 -11.09
N LEU A 24 2.79 -9.87 -10.29
CA LEU A 24 4.12 -10.45 -10.17
C LEU A 24 4.07 -11.87 -9.60
N CYS A 25 3.26 -12.13 -8.57
CA CYS A 25 3.10 -13.47 -8.00
C CYS A 25 2.54 -14.47 -9.02
N VAL A 26 1.55 -14.06 -9.83
CA VAL A 26 1.01 -14.85 -10.94
C VAL A 26 2.09 -15.16 -11.98
N LEU A 27 2.88 -14.16 -12.39
CA LEU A 27 3.96 -14.34 -13.36
C LEU A 27 5.04 -15.32 -12.89
N TYR A 28 5.31 -15.38 -11.59
CA TYR A 28 6.24 -16.35 -11.00
C TYR A 28 5.62 -17.72 -10.69
N GLY A 29 4.35 -17.96 -11.06
CA GLY A 29 3.68 -19.24 -10.87
C GLY A 29 3.20 -19.50 -9.45
N GLY A 30 2.95 -18.46 -8.65
CA GLY A 30 2.40 -18.58 -7.30
C GLY A 30 1.01 -19.20 -7.29
N ASN A 31 0.73 -20.06 -6.31
CA ASN A 31 -0.60 -20.64 -6.11
C ASN A 31 -1.61 -19.59 -5.61
N GLU A 32 -2.89 -19.95 -5.60
CA GLU A 32 -3.99 -19.04 -5.24
C GLU A 32 -3.81 -18.40 -3.84
N THR A 33 -3.36 -19.19 -2.86
CA THR A 33 -3.07 -18.68 -1.52
C THR A 33 -1.92 -17.67 -1.51
N ALA A 34 -0.83 -17.96 -2.23
CA ALA A 34 0.31 -17.03 -2.35
C ALA A 34 -0.08 -15.73 -3.07
N GLN A 35 -0.94 -15.82 -4.09
CA GLN A 35 -1.50 -14.67 -4.79
C GLN A 35 -2.33 -13.79 -3.86
N GLY A 36 -3.21 -14.40 -3.06
CA GLY A 36 -4.01 -13.69 -2.05
C GLY A 36 -3.13 -13.00 -1.01
N ILE A 37 -2.09 -13.67 -0.50
CA ILE A 37 -1.11 -13.09 0.42
C ILE A 37 -0.35 -11.93 -0.23
N ALA A 38 0.12 -12.08 -1.46
CA ALA A 38 0.85 -11.03 -2.18
C ALA A 38 -0.01 -9.77 -2.38
N LEU A 39 -1.28 -9.95 -2.75
CA LEU A 39 -2.26 -8.87 -2.87
C LEU A 39 -2.46 -8.17 -1.52
N LEU A 40 -2.62 -8.94 -0.44
CA LEU A 40 -2.83 -8.45 0.92
C LEU A 40 -1.61 -7.65 1.42
N CYS A 41 -0.39 -8.15 1.19
CA CYS A 41 0.85 -7.43 1.47
C CYS A 41 0.96 -6.12 0.68
N GLY A 42 0.54 -6.10 -0.58
CA GLY A 42 0.53 -4.89 -1.40
C GLY A 42 -0.46 -3.84 -0.89
N ALA A 43 -1.62 -4.28 -0.39
CA ALA A 43 -2.69 -3.45 0.18
C ALA A 43 -2.40 -2.95 1.60
N ALA A 44 -1.39 -3.50 2.27
CA ALA A 44 -0.99 -3.05 3.59
C ALA A 44 -0.56 -1.56 3.59
N PRO A 45 -0.88 -0.81 4.66
CA PRO A 45 -0.56 0.60 4.77
C PRO A 45 0.96 0.84 4.82
N GLY A 46 1.36 2.11 4.64
CA GLY A 46 2.76 2.50 4.75
C GLY A 46 3.33 2.23 6.14
N ALA A 47 4.54 1.68 6.23
CA ALA A 47 5.17 1.35 7.49
C ALA A 47 5.43 2.61 8.35
N ALA A 48 5.02 2.59 9.63
CA ALA A 48 5.27 3.70 10.55
C ALA A 48 6.77 4.01 10.72
N ALA A 49 7.64 3.02 10.58
CA ALA A 49 9.09 3.18 10.62
C ALA A 49 9.64 4.12 9.51
N SER A 50 8.92 4.29 8.40
CA SER A 50 9.31 5.21 7.32
C SER A 50 9.35 6.68 7.78
N TYR A 51 8.53 7.05 8.76
CA TYR A 51 8.59 8.38 9.40
C TYR A 51 9.90 8.59 10.13
N ILE A 52 10.32 7.61 10.92
CA ILE A 52 11.57 7.67 11.69
C ILE A 52 12.74 7.74 10.71
N LEU A 53 12.75 6.89 9.69
CA LEU A 53 13.79 6.87 8.68
C LEU A 53 13.88 8.19 7.90
N ALA A 54 12.74 8.77 7.52
CA ALA A 54 12.71 10.09 6.88
C ALA A 54 13.32 11.16 7.78
N ARG A 55 13.06 11.13 9.09
CA ARG A 55 13.68 12.05 10.05
C ARG A 55 15.19 11.84 10.18
N GLN A 56 15.65 10.58 10.18
CA GLN A 56 17.07 10.26 10.32
C GLN A 56 17.88 10.60 9.05
N MET A 57 17.30 10.46 7.86
CA MET A 57 17.98 10.75 6.59
C MET A 57 17.82 12.20 6.09
N GLY A 58 17.34 13.11 6.95
CA GLY A 58 17.11 14.51 6.56
C GLY A 58 15.95 14.74 5.57
N GLY A 59 15.06 13.75 5.44
CA GLY A 59 13.85 13.84 4.62
C GLY A 59 12.68 14.54 5.32
N ASP A 60 11.53 14.56 4.63
CA ASP A 60 10.34 15.27 5.10
C ASP A 60 9.46 14.38 6.01
N ALA A 61 9.81 14.35 7.30
CA ALA A 61 9.11 13.53 8.28
C ALA A 61 7.61 13.88 8.42
N PRO A 62 7.18 15.16 8.53
CA PRO A 62 5.75 15.46 8.61
C PRO A 62 4.96 15.10 7.34
N LEU A 63 5.59 15.16 6.16
CA LEU A 63 4.96 14.66 4.92
C LEU A 63 4.74 13.13 5.00
N MET A 64 5.76 12.37 5.43
CA MET A 64 5.65 10.92 5.59
C MET A 64 4.63 10.52 6.65
N ALA A 65 4.54 11.26 7.76
CA ALA A 65 3.49 11.05 8.76
C ALA A 65 2.09 11.21 8.16
N GLY A 66 1.89 12.22 7.31
CA GLY A 66 0.62 12.43 6.59
C GLY A 66 0.29 11.29 5.61
N ILE A 67 1.29 10.79 4.88
CA ILE A 67 1.13 9.63 3.98
C ILE A 67 0.76 8.38 4.77
N VAL A 68 1.49 8.07 5.86
CA VAL A 68 1.21 6.92 6.71
C VAL A 68 -0.23 7.01 7.23
N ALA A 69 -0.62 8.13 7.85
CA ALA A 69 -1.98 8.31 8.36
C ALA A 69 -3.06 8.09 7.28
N LEU A 70 -2.90 8.69 6.09
CA LEU A 70 -3.86 8.55 5.01
C LEU A 70 -3.89 7.12 4.44
N THR A 71 -2.73 6.48 4.28
CA THR A 71 -2.68 5.08 3.83
C THR A 71 -3.24 4.13 4.87
N THR A 72 -3.08 4.38 6.17
CA THR A 72 -3.68 3.57 7.24
C THR A 72 -5.21 3.60 7.15
N VAL A 73 -5.81 4.78 7.11
CA VAL A 73 -7.27 4.92 6.99
C VAL A 73 -7.76 4.36 5.65
N GLY A 74 -7.07 4.64 4.54
CA GLY A 74 -7.43 4.10 3.23
C GLY A 74 -7.31 2.58 3.15
N SER A 75 -6.31 1.99 3.81
CA SER A 75 -6.09 0.54 3.82
C SER A 75 -7.20 -0.23 4.52
N ALA A 76 -7.82 0.36 5.54
CA ALA A 76 -8.96 -0.23 6.24
C ALA A 76 -10.14 -0.51 5.29
N LEU A 77 -10.28 0.29 4.21
CA LEU A 77 -11.28 0.08 3.17
C LEU A 77 -10.72 -0.70 1.98
N SER A 78 -9.48 -0.46 1.56
CA SER A 78 -8.93 -1.10 0.36
C SER A 78 -8.69 -2.60 0.55
N ILE A 79 -8.23 -3.04 1.72
CA ILE A 79 -7.98 -4.47 2.01
C ILE A 79 -9.26 -5.31 1.83
N PRO A 80 -10.39 -5.03 2.51
CA PRO A 80 -11.59 -5.85 2.34
C PRO A 80 -12.14 -5.80 0.92
N ILE A 81 -12.09 -4.64 0.25
CA ILE A 81 -12.57 -4.49 -1.13
C ILE A 81 -11.74 -5.34 -2.10
N LEU A 82 -10.41 -5.27 -2.00
CA LEU A 82 -9.51 -6.01 -2.88
C LEU A 82 -9.59 -7.52 -2.66
N LEU A 83 -9.68 -7.96 -1.40
CA LEU A 83 -9.84 -9.39 -1.09
C LEU A 83 -11.21 -9.92 -1.51
N ALA A 84 -12.27 -9.13 -1.35
CA ALA A 84 -13.59 -9.50 -1.86
C ALA A 84 -13.58 -9.62 -3.39
N LEU A 85 -12.94 -8.68 -4.09
CA LEU A 85 -12.79 -8.74 -5.55
C LEU A 85 -11.96 -9.95 -5.98
N PHE A 86 -10.86 -10.25 -5.27
CA PHE A 86 -10.00 -11.40 -5.56
C PHE A 86 -10.73 -12.73 -5.37
N HIS A 87 -11.56 -12.86 -4.34
CA HIS A 87 -12.34 -14.08 -4.10
C HIS A 87 -13.51 -14.25 -5.09
N LEU A 88 -13.94 -13.16 -5.75
CA LEU A 88 -14.99 -13.18 -6.77
C LEU A 88 -14.47 -13.41 -8.20
N ALA A 89 -13.16 -13.29 -8.42
CA ALA A 89 -12.50 -13.41 -9.72
C ALA A 89 -11.98 -14.84 -9.94
#